data_AF-A0A7C4F541-F1
#
_entry.id   AF-A0A7C4F541-F1
#
_cell.length_a   1.000
_cell.length_b   1.000
_cell.length_c   1.000
_cell.angle_alpha   90.00
_cell.angle_beta   90.00
_cell.angle_gamma   90.00
#
_symmetry.space_group_name_H-M   'P 1'
#
loop_
_entity.id
_entity.type
_entity.pdbx_description
1 polymer ?
#
loop_
_entity_poly.entity_id
_entity_poly.type
_entity_poly.pdbx_seq_one_letter_code
_entity_poly.pdbx_strand_id
1 'polypeptide(L)'
;MMLKARLIGGKKLSAYAMLFVSAVIFGFSFLFTKEALLRLSIFQLLGLRFLIAALIMAVLALTGAIKVRYDRGKLKRLALLTVFQPVLYFTGETLGIRLTSASESGMMIATMPVAIALFSMLILKERLVFHQWASVAASVAGVLLITGAKGFTGGGGVAGFLFLVFAIIAEGVFSPLSRKLSVECSPVEITFAIMCVGAVFFNAAGLAIAGSEGKAPEYFTDALSVEVGAGVLYLSALSSVAAFFMYNYALSKVKASTSASFCNLTTVVSVLAGVAIGGEELAPLQVAGMAVILLSIWGILKEGPVMAVGKKEGFEGIKVYRRADAGLFRAVKEFAEGYGLVSDILPENTPDLRDAFPSLFVYERDGAIAGVLRICAPGGREIEVTAFVAPDYRRRGIFGALLKEAVREAAKSGYRRGLFVCGAGSREARGVMEHWGFEKEYAEFRMACAPQDIRGAAIHSEISITEASEKDLAEMTALGTGVFGIDAASERRLLIRSLKYPGRAQWAVRKAGRIVGMCGTKLEADECMIYGLCILPSERKKGYASELIGFVAGYAAKHGVKSLCLDVHTSNEAAIGLYRGCGFEKRSETSYYGFTFGKLRKILKKTSIRD
;
A
#
# COMPACT_ATOMS: atom_id res chain seq x y z
N MET A 1 8.04 10.19 26.72
CA MET A 1 7.00 9.76 25.75
C MET A 1 7.15 10.38 24.33
N MET A 2 8.05 11.35 24.12
CA MET A 2 8.30 12.03 22.82
C MET A 2 9.14 11.24 21.79
N LEU A 3 9.68 10.05 22.11
CA LEU A 3 10.59 9.34 21.19
C LEU A 3 9.90 8.41 20.17
N LYS A 4 8.65 7.98 20.40
CA LYS A 4 7.97 6.99 19.53
C LYS A 4 7.30 7.58 18.27
N ALA A 5 6.94 8.87 18.28
CA ALA A 5 6.36 9.54 17.11
C ALA A 5 7.36 9.77 15.96
N ARG A 6 8.67 9.81 16.25
CA ARG A 6 9.74 9.87 15.24
C ARG A 6 9.89 8.57 14.43
N LEU A 7 9.47 7.42 14.98
CA LEU A 7 9.75 6.10 14.38
C LEU A 7 8.84 5.73 13.21
N ILE A 8 7.61 6.28 13.12
CA ILE A 8 6.70 6.01 11.98
C ILE A 8 7.05 6.89 10.78
N GLY A 9 7.47 8.14 11.01
CA GLY A 9 8.13 8.98 10.00
C GLY A 9 9.47 8.40 9.55
N GLY A 10 10.24 7.82 10.47
CA GLY A 10 11.53 7.18 10.21
C GLY A 10 11.47 5.99 9.24
N LYS A 11 10.40 5.18 9.28
CA LYS A 11 10.25 3.99 8.40
C LYS A 11 9.90 4.31 6.94
N LYS A 12 9.21 5.43 6.68
CA LYS A 12 8.99 5.92 5.29
C LYS A 12 10.21 6.68 4.80
N LEU A 13 10.80 7.52 5.65
CA LEU A 13 12.06 8.19 5.36
C LEU A 13 13.17 7.19 5.02
N SER A 14 13.23 6.05 5.73
CA SER A 14 14.17 4.97 5.41
C SER A 14 13.90 4.33 4.04
N ALA A 15 12.64 4.21 3.61
CA ALA A 15 12.32 3.65 2.29
C ALA A 15 12.72 4.60 1.14
N TYR A 16 12.50 5.91 1.29
CA TYR A 16 12.98 6.90 0.32
C TYR A 16 14.51 7.00 0.28
N ALA A 17 15.17 6.93 1.43
CA ALA A 17 16.63 6.87 1.49
C ALA A 17 17.18 5.61 0.80
N MET A 18 16.55 4.45 1.00
CA MET A 18 16.90 3.22 0.30
C MET A 18 16.72 3.33 -1.22
N LEU A 19 15.63 3.96 -1.68
CA LEU A 19 15.43 4.22 -3.12
C LEU A 19 16.51 5.15 -3.68
N PHE A 20 16.85 6.22 -2.96
CA PHE A 20 17.91 7.14 -3.36
C PHE A 20 19.25 6.41 -3.51
N VAL A 21 19.67 5.67 -2.48
CA VAL A 21 20.93 4.92 -2.50
C VAL A 21 20.92 3.86 -3.61
N SER A 22 19.81 3.12 -3.77
CA SER A 22 19.70 2.13 -4.85
C SER A 22 19.81 2.76 -6.24
N ALA A 23 19.23 3.94 -6.45
CA ALA A 23 19.27 4.63 -7.74
C ALA A 23 20.69 5.10 -8.09
N VAL A 24 21.44 5.59 -7.11
CA VAL A 24 22.87 5.93 -7.30
C VAL A 24 23.66 4.68 -7.68
N ILE A 25 23.47 3.57 -6.96
CA ILE A 25 24.17 2.31 -7.24
C ILE A 25 23.82 1.78 -8.64
N PHE A 26 22.55 1.80 -9.03
CA PHE A 26 22.11 1.42 -10.37
C PHE A 26 22.66 2.35 -11.44
N GLY A 27 22.80 3.65 -11.18
CA GLY A 27 23.30 4.62 -12.16
C GLY A 27 24.75 4.32 -12.56
N PHE A 28 25.62 4.02 -11.60
CA PHE A 28 26.99 3.57 -11.88
C PHE A 28 27.06 2.20 -12.55
N SER A 29 26.04 1.35 -12.40
CA SER A 29 26.06 -0.01 -12.97
C SER A 29 26.13 -0.02 -14.51
N PHE A 30 25.63 1.03 -15.18
CA PHE A 30 25.74 1.17 -16.64
C PHE A 30 27.20 1.27 -17.09
N LEU A 31 27.99 2.09 -16.40
CA LEU A 31 29.42 2.26 -16.67
C LEU A 31 30.17 0.93 -16.49
N PHE A 32 30.02 0.28 -15.33
CA PHE A 32 30.69 -1.00 -15.07
C PHE A 32 30.23 -2.12 -16.01
N THR A 33 28.96 -2.10 -16.43
CA THR A 33 28.45 -3.06 -17.43
C THR A 33 29.11 -2.80 -18.78
N LYS A 34 29.22 -1.55 -19.21
CA LYS A 34 29.86 -1.17 -20.48
C LYS A 34 31.33 -1.60 -20.52
N GLU A 35 32.08 -1.29 -19.46
CA GLU A 35 33.48 -1.67 -19.32
C GLU A 35 33.68 -3.18 -19.30
N ALA A 36 32.85 -3.92 -18.55
CA ALA A 36 32.94 -5.38 -18.51
C ALA A 36 32.63 -6.02 -19.87
N LEU A 37 31.72 -5.45 -20.66
CA LEU A 37 31.37 -5.91 -22.01
C LEU A 37 32.49 -5.71 -23.05
N LEU A 38 33.56 -4.98 -22.72
CA LEU A 38 34.75 -4.90 -23.59
C LEU A 38 35.56 -6.19 -23.60
N ARG A 39 35.42 -7.02 -22.55
CA ARG A 39 36.19 -8.26 -22.38
C ARG A 39 35.32 -9.51 -22.22
N LEU A 40 34.12 -9.37 -21.69
CA LEU A 40 33.20 -10.48 -21.46
C LEU A 40 32.07 -10.48 -22.50
N SER A 41 31.63 -11.67 -22.89
CA SER A 41 30.35 -11.79 -23.59
C SER A 41 29.18 -11.46 -22.65
N ILE A 42 28.03 -11.12 -23.25
CA ILE A 42 26.80 -10.74 -22.53
C ILE A 42 26.41 -11.80 -21.49
N PHE A 43 26.35 -13.07 -21.91
CA PHE A 43 25.91 -14.16 -21.04
C PHE A 43 27.00 -14.61 -20.06
N GLN A 44 28.28 -14.37 -20.33
CA GLN A 44 29.34 -14.51 -19.33
C GLN A 44 29.18 -13.47 -18.23
N LEU A 45 29.06 -12.19 -18.59
CA LEU A 45 28.88 -11.10 -17.62
C LEU A 45 27.66 -11.32 -16.74
N LEU A 46 26.50 -11.60 -17.35
CA LEU A 46 25.26 -11.86 -16.60
C LEU A 46 25.37 -13.14 -15.78
N GLY A 47 25.96 -14.21 -16.32
CA GLY A 47 26.18 -15.46 -15.60
C GLY A 47 26.99 -15.26 -14.33
N LEU A 48 28.15 -14.61 -14.43
CA LEU A 48 29.04 -14.32 -13.31
C LEU A 48 28.37 -13.38 -12.29
N ARG A 49 27.74 -12.31 -12.77
CA ARG A 49 27.04 -11.32 -11.94
C ARG A 49 25.99 -11.98 -11.03
N PHE A 50 25.13 -12.82 -11.62
CA PHE A 50 24.07 -13.46 -10.87
C PHE A 50 24.55 -14.68 -10.07
N LEU A 51 25.57 -15.40 -10.53
CA LEU A 51 26.18 -16.50 -9.78
C LEU A 51 26.79 -15.99 -8.47
N ILE A 52 27.62 -14.95 -8.53
CA ILE A 52 28.24 -14.36 -7.34
C ILE A 52 27.17 -13.78 -6.40
N ALA A 53 26.17 -13.09 -6.93
CA ALA A 53 25.06 -12.57 -6.13
C ALA A 53 24.24 -13.68 -5.44
N ALA A 54 23.98 -14.79 -6.14
CA ALA A 54 23.29 -15.94 -5.58
C ALA A 54 24.12 -16.62 -4.48
N LEU A 55 25.44 -16.75 -4.68
CA LEU A 55 26.36 -17.29 -3.66
C LEU A 55 26.41 -16.40 -2.41
N ILE A 56 26.51 -15.08 -2.56
CA ILE A 56 26.46 -14.13 -1.44
C ILE A 56 25.16 -14.32 -0.64
N MET A 57 24.01 -14.34 -1.33
CA MET A 57 22.71 -14.52 -0.67
C MET A 57 22.57 -15.91 -0.05
N ALA A 58 23.12 -16.95 -0.66
CA ALA A 58 23.13 -18.31 -0.10
C ALA A 58 23.94 -18.38 1.19
N VAL A 59 25.13 -17.76 1.24
CA VAL A 59 25.93 -17.65 2.47
C VAL A 59 25.17 -16.90 3.56
N LEU A 60 24.53 -15.78 3.23
CA LEU A 60 23.69 -15.03 4.18
C LEU A 60 22.50 -15.87 4.68
N ALA A 61 21.92 -16.72 3.85
CA ALA A 61 20.81 -17.60 4.24
C ALA A 61 21.30 -18.74 5.14
N LEU A 62 22.41 -19.39 4.80
CA LEU A 62 23.02 -20.48 5.56
C LEU A 62 23.51 -20.03 6.94
N THR A 63 24.05 -18.81 7.03
CA THR A 63 24.47 -18.20 8.31
C THR A 63 23.29 -17.69 9.16
N GLY A 64 22.06 -17.76 8.64
CA GLY A 64 20.86 -17.29 9.34
C GLY A 64 20.68 -15.77 9.37
N ALA A 65 21.58 -15.01 8.71
CA ALA A 65 21.49 -13.55 8.59
C ALA A 65 20.25 -13.11 7.80
N ILE A 66 19.81 -13.93 6.84
CA ILE A 66 18.53 -13.77 6.15
C ILE A 66 17.67 -15.03 6.27
N LYS A 67 16.34 -14.86 6.27
CA LYS A 67 15.38 -15.98 6.33
C LYS A 67 14.61 -16.05 5.03
N VAL A 68 14.70 -17.19 4.34
CA VAL A 68 13.99 -17.47 3.09
C VAL A 68 13.14 -18.72 3.28
N ARG A 69 11.84 -18.65 2.97
CA ARG A 69 10.93 -19.79 3.05
C ARG A 69 10.00 -19.86 1.84
N TYR A 70 10.27 -20.82 0.97
CA TYR A 70 9.44 -21.06 -0.21
C TYR A 70 8.47 -22.23 0.01
N ASP A 71 7.20 -22.01 -0.32
CA ASP A 71 6.22 -23.07 -0.56
C ASP A 71 5.92 -23.20 -2.06
N ARG A 72 5.28 -24.31 -2.45
CA ARG A 72 4.95 -24.58 -3.87
C ARG A 72 4.09 -23.49 -4.52
N GLY A 73 3.25 -22.80 -3.75
CA GLY A 73 2.43 -21.69 -4.21
C GLY A 73 3.27 -20.45 -4.51
N LYS A 74 4.17 -20.08 -3.57
CA LYS A 74 5.13 -18.99 -3.77
C LYS A 74 6.03 -19.23 -4.97
N LEU A 75 6.58 -20.44 -5.14
CA LEU A 75 7.46 -20.76 -6.25
C LEU A 75 6.80 -20.56 -7.62
N LYS A 76 5.54 -20.98 -7.78
CA LYS A 76 4.79 -20.76 -9.04
C LYS A 76 4.62 -19.28 -9.38
N ARG A 77 4.34 -18.45 -8.37
CA ARG A 77 4.15 -17.01 -8.56
C ARG A 77 5.48 -16.28 -8.81
N LEU A 78 6.53 -16.68 -8.10
CA LEU A 78 7.89 -16.17 -8.29
C LEU A 78 8.45 -16.59 -9.64
N ALA A 79 8.12 -17.78 -10.16
CA ALA A 79 8.56 -18.20 -11.49
C ALA A 79 8.15 -17.20 -12.58
N LEU A 80 6.87 -16.78 -12.58
CA LEU A 80 6.39 -15.75 -13.51
C LEU A 80 7.10 -14.42 -13.32
N LEU A 81 7.31 -14.00 -12.06
CA LEU A 81 8.04 -12.77 -11.76
C LEU A 81 9.48 -12.82 -12.30
N THR A 82 10.16 -13.95 -12.13
CA THR A 82 11.56 -14.14 -12.51
C THR A 82 11.81 -14.19 -14.01
N VAL A 83 10.77 -14.50 -14.80
CA VAL A 83 10.82 -14.36 -16.26
C VAL A 83 11.01 -12.89 -16.63
N PHE A 84 10.19 -11.98 -16.08
CA PHE A 84 10.32 -10.56 -16.39
C PHE A 84 11.61 -9.98 -15.84
N GLN A 85 11.99 -10.33 -14.61
CA GLN A 85 13.29 -9.99 -14.05
C GLN A 85 13.80 -11.10 -13.12
N PRO A 86 14.97 -11.71 -13.41
CA PRO A 86 16.03 -11.07 -14.16
C PRO A 86 16.06 -11.39 -15.66
N VAL A 87 15.37 -12.43 -16.12
CA VAL A 87 15.64 -13.04 -17.44
C VAL A 87 15.44 -12.06 -18.60
N LEU A 88 14.23 -11.53 -18.80
CA LEU A 88 13.94 -10.64 -19.92
C LEU A 88 14.62 -9.27 -19.75
N TYR A 89 14.49 -8.67 -18.57
CA TYR A 89 15.05 -7.34 -18.27
C TYR A 89 16.55 -7.26 -18.54
N PHE A 90 17.36 -8.10 -17.87
CA PHE A 90 18.82 -7.98 -17.96
C PHE A 90 19.37 -8.41 -19.31
N THR A 91 18.69 -9.33 -20.01
CA THR A 91 19.03 -9.67 -21.40
C THR A 91 18.88 -8.44 -22.30
N GLY A 92 17.72 -7.79 -22.25
CA GLY A 92 17.45 -6.58 -23.04
C GLY A 92 18.36 -5.41 -22.66
N GLU A 93 18.53 -5.15 -21.37
CA GLU A 93 19.36 -4.06 -20.86
C GLU A 93 20.81 -4.24 -21.31
N THR A 94 21.39 -5.43 -21.13
CA THR A 94 22.80 -5.67 -21.44
C THR A 94 23.06 -5.68 -22.96
N LEU A 95 22.12 -6.21 -23.77
CA LEU A 95 22.17 -6.08 -25.23
C LEU A 95 22.11 -4.61 -25.66
N GLY A 96 21.24 -3.82 -25.02
CA GLY A 96 21.13 -2.38 -25.21
C GLY A 96 22.41 -1.63 -24.88
N ILE A 97 22.99 -1.88 -23.71
CA ILE A 97 24.25 -1.26 -23.25
C ILE A 97 25.42 -1.66 -24.16
N ARG A 98 25.44 -2.89 -24.69
CA ARG A 98 26.49 -3.29 -25.65
C ARG A 98 26.49 -2.39 -26.88
N LEU A 99 25.30 -2.05 -27.38
CA LEU A 99 25.08 -1.30 -28.61
C LEU A 99 24.92 0.22 -28.42
N THR A 100 24.88 0.72 -27.19
CA THR A 100 24.70 2.16 -26.87
C THR A 100 25.75 2.62 -25.86
N SER A 101 25.84 3.92 -25.58
CA SER A 101 26.68 4.43 -24.50
C SER A 101 26.03 4.24 -23.12
N ALA A 102 26.80 4.39 -22.04
CA ALA A 102 26.26 4.33 -20.68
C ALA A 102 25.26 5.46 -20.43
N SER A 103 25.55 6.68 -20.92
CA SER A 103 24.62 7.81 -20.86
C SER A 103 23.36 7.55 -21.67
N GLU A 104 23.49 7.01 -22.89
CA GLU A 104 22.34 6.70 -23.77
C GLU A 104 21.41 5.65 -23.15
N SER A 105 21.98 4.57 -22.62
CA SER A 105 21.22 3.55 -21.88
C SER A 105 20.52 4.16 -20.68
N GLY A 106 21.24 4.93 -19.87
CA GLY A 106 20.69 5.63 -18.72
C GLY A 106 19.53 6.55 -19.04
N MET A 107 19.63 7.32 -20.12
CA MET A 107 18.57 8.22 -20.59
C MET A 107 17.33 7.46 -21.06
N MET A 108 17.48 6.29 -21.68
CA MET A 108 16.33 5.44 -22.04
C MET A 108 15.59 4.92 -20.81
N ILE A 109 16.34 4.46 -19.80
CA ILE A 109 15.79 3.94 -18.55
C ILE A 109 15.00 5.00 -17.77
N ALA A 110 15.27 6.30 -17.98
CA ALA A 110 14.46 7.40 -17.46
C ALA A 110 12.97 7.33 -17.86
N THR A 111 12.64 6.56 -18.91
CA THR A 111 11.26 6.35 -19.36
C THR A 111 10.56 5.13 -18.74
N MET A 112 11.26 4.34 -17.92
CA MET A 112 10.65 3.28 -17.12
C MET A 112 9.35 3.67 -16.40
N PRO A 113 9.22 4.87 -15.78
CA PRO A 113 7.98 5.26 -15.10
C PRO A 113 6.74 5.20 -16.00
N VAL A 114 6.91 5.41 -17.32
CA VAL A 114 5.81 5.29 -18.29
C VAL A 114 5.31 3.84 -18.35
N ALA A 115 6.22 2.89 -18.60
CA ALA A 115 5.85 1.48 -18.68
C ALA A 115 5.28 0.98 -17.35
N ILE A 116 5.92 1.32 -16.23
CA ILE A 116 5.45 0.96 -14.89
C ILE A 116 4.06 1.53 -14.62
N ALA A 117 3.78 2.79 -14.99
CA ALA A 117 2.46 3.39 -14.83
C ALA A 117 1.39 2.67 -15.69
N LEU A 118 1.70 2.38 -16.95
CA LEU A 118 0.80 1.66 -17.87
C LEU A 118 0.44 0.27 -17.32
N PHE A 119 1.42 -0.52 -16.92
CA PHE A 119 1.19 -1.86 -16.39
C PHE A 119 0.64 -1.85 -14.96
N SER A 120 0.89 -0.80 -14.16
CA SER A 120 0.20 -0.61 -12.88
C SER A 120 -1.32 -0.42 -13.09
N MET A 121 -1.75 0.24 -14.16
CA MET A 121 -3.18 0.29 -14.50
C MET A 121 -3.75 -1.10 -14.80
N LEU A 122 -3.03 -1.93 -15.53
CA LEU A 122 -3.51 -3.26 -15.94
C LEU A 122 -3.50 -4.27 -14.77
N ILE A 123 -2.41 -4.31 -14.00
CA ILE A 123 -2.16 -5.32 -12.96
C ILE A 123 -2.76 -4.91 -11.61
N LEU A 124 -2.64 -3.63 -11.24
CA LEU A 124 -3.09 -3.09 -9.96
C LEU A 124 -4.42 -2.32 -10.07
N LYS A 125 -4.97 -2.13 -11.28
CA LYS A 125 -6.20 -1.37 -11.54
C LYS A 125 -6.12 0.10 -11.12
N GLU A 126 -4.93 0.67 -11.11
CA GLU A 126 -4.72 2.11 -10.93
C GLU A 126 -5.32 2.87 -12.13
N ARG A 127 -5.82 4.10 -11.93
CA ARG A 127 -6.33 4.94 -13.02
C ARG A 127 -5.44 6.17 -13.19
N LEU A 128 -4.95 6.39 -14.40
CA LEU A 128 -4.21 7.61 -14.74
C LEU A 128 -5.16 8.76 -15.07
N VAL A 129 -4.78 9.97 -14.67
CA VAL A 129 -5.46 11.23 -14.97
C VAL A 129 -4.81 11.92 -16.19
N PHE A 130 -5.51 12.85 -16.83
CA PHE A 130 -5.12 13.42 -18.14
C PHE A 130 -3.68 13.98 -18.16
N HIS A 131 -3.23 14.67 -17.12
CA HIS A 131 -1.87 15.21 -17.07
C HIS A 131 -0.79 14.12 -17.01
N GLN A 132 -1.10 12.93 -16.49
CA GLN A 132 -0.18 11.79 -16.52
C GLN A 132 -0.06 11.19 -17.93
N TRP A 133 -1.10 11.26 -18.76
CA TRP A 133 -1.00 10.90 -20.18
C TRP A 133 -0.15 11.89 -20.97
N ALA A 134 -0.26 13.19 -20.67
CA ALA A 134 0.62 14.20 -21.25
C ALA A 134 2.09 13.96 -20.89
N SER A 135 2.37 13.54 -19.65
CA SER A 135 3.71 13.13 -19.22
C SER A 135 4.24 11.90 -19.95
N VAL A 136 3.37 10.91 -20.20
CA VAL A 136 3.73 9.72 -21.00
C VAL A 136 4.15 10.14 -22.41
N ALA A 137 3.34 10.96 -23.08
CA ALA A 137 3.64 11.46 -24.42
C ALA A 137 4.94 12.29 -24.46
N ALA A 138 5.16 13.17 -23.48
CA ALA A 138 6.38 13.96 -23.37
C ALA A 138 7.62 13.09 -23.15
N SER A 139 7.52 12.01 -22.37
CA SER A 139 8.64 11.06 -22.16
C SER A 139 9.03 10.34 -23.44
N VAL A 140 8.03 9.91 -24.23
CA VAL A 140 8.26 9.29 -25.56
C VAL A 140 8.92 10.29 -26.50
N ALA A 141 8.47 11.55 -26.51
CA ALA A 141 9.10 12.61 -27.30
C ALA A 141 10.57 12.85 -26.90
N GLY A 142 10.87 12.88 -25.59
CA GLY A 142 12.24 13.01 -25.10
C GLY A 142 13.18 11.88 -25.56
N VAL A 143 12.69 10.63 -25.56
CA VAL A 143 13.42 9.49 -26.15
C VAL A 143 13.67 9.68 -27.63
N LEU A 144 12.66 10.09 -28.40
CA LEU A 144 12.82 10.32 -29.83
C LEU A 144 13.88 11.41 -30.11
N LEU A 145 13.93 12.47 -29.31
CA LEU A 145 14.97 13.51 -29.41
C LEU A 145 16.37 12.96 -29.15
N ILE A 146 16.54 12.13 -28.10
CA ILE A 146 17.84 11.50 -27.79
C ILE A 146 18.27 10.58 -28.93
N THR A 147 17.36 9.75 -29.46
CA THR A 147 17.67 8.83 -30.57
C THR A 147 17.93 9.53 -31.89
N GLY A 148 17.26 10.66 -32.16
CA GLY A 148 17.41 11.44 -33.39
C GLY A 148 18.71 12.24 -33.46
N ALA A 149 19.34 12.53 -32.32
CA ALA A 149 20.53 13.39 -32.20
C ALA A 149 21.76 12.90 -32.98
N LYS A 150 21.94 11.58 -33.10
CA LYS A 150 23.08 10.99 -33.83
C LYS A 150 22.79 10.69 -35.29
N GLY A 151 21.56 10.90 -35.75
CA GLY A 151 21.08 10.29 -37.00
C GLY A 151 21.08 8.76 -36.90
N PHE A 152 20.33 8.10 -37.79
CA PHE A 152 20.24 6.64 -37.82
C PHE A 152 21.54 5.92 -38.26
N THR A 153 22.70 6.60 -38.23
CA THR A 153 23.92 6.23 -38.96
C THR A 153 25.08 5.73 -38.09
N GLY A 154 24.97 5.69 -36.76
CA GLY A 154 25.98 5.14 -35.87
C GLY A 154 25.83 3.62 -35.62
N GLY A 155 26.92 2.85 -35.71
CA GLY A 155 26.95 1.37 -35.79
C GLY A 155 26.29 0.55 -34.66
N GLY A 156 25.78 1.16 -33.60
CA GLY A 156 24.93 0.53 -32.58
C GLY A 156 23.42 0.58 -32.89
N GLY A 157 23.01 1.53 -33.74
CA GLY A 157 21.71 1.63 -34.39
C GLY A 157 20.46 1.66 -33.51
N VAL A 158 19.30 1.68 -34.18
CA VAL A 158 17.95 1.52 -33.60
C VAL A 158 17.84 0.26 -32.75
N ALA A 159 18.62 -0.78 -33.08
CA ALA A 159 18.62 -2.06 -32.39
C ALA A 159 18.94 -1.94 -30.89
N GLY A 160 19.96 -1.17 -30.51
CA GLY A 160 20.30 -0.94 -29.10
C GLY A 160 19.14 -0.33 -28.33
N PHE A 161 18.50 0.70 -28.89
CA PHE A 161 17.32 1.34 -28.31
C PHE A 161 16.10 0.40 -28.23
N LEU A 162 15.89 -0.46 -29.22
CA LEU A 162 14.82 -1.47 -29.18
C LEU A 162 15.01 -2.48 -28.05
N PHE A 163 16.24 -2.93 -27.79
CA PHE A 163 16.54 -3.80 -26.65
C PHE A 163 16.32 -3.10 -25.30
N LEU A 164 16.62 -1.81 -25.20
CA LEU A 164 16.32 -1.01 -24.01
C LEU A 164 14.81 -0.82 -23.82
N VAL A 165 14.05 -0.58 -24.89
CA VAL A 165 12.56 -0.53 -24.83
C VAL A 165 12.01 -1.88 -24.36
N PHE A 166 12.56 -2.99 -24.86
CA PHE A 166 12.19 -4.32 -24.40
C PHE A 166 12.45 -4.51 -22.90
N ALA A 167 13.61 -4.07 -22.40
CA ALA A 167 13.91 -4.09 -20.96
C ALA A 167 12.93 -3.22 -20.16
N ILE A 168 12.62 -2.02 -20.64
CA ILE A 168 11.66 -1.10 -19.99
C ILE A 168 10.26 -1.73 -19.89
N ILE A 169 9.80 -2.44 -20.92
CA ILE A 169 8.52 -3.18 -20.88
C ILE A 169 8.58 -4.31 -19.86
N ALA A 170 9.67 -5.08 -19.82
CA ALA A 170 9.86 -6.15 -18.84
C ALA A 170 9.82 -5.62 -17.41
N GLU A 171 10.51 -4.50 -17.11
CA GLU A 171 10.45 -3.82 -15.82
C GLU A 171 9.04 -3.29 -15.53
N GLY A 172 8.38 -2.73 -16.55
CA GLY A 172 7.01 -2.25 -16.46
C GLY A 172 6.05 -3.31 -15.94
N VAL A 173 6.22 -4.57 -16.35
CA VAL A 173 5.43 -5.71 -15.83
C VAL A 173 5.95 -6.17 -14.47
N PHE A 174 7.28 -6.27 -14.31
CA PHE A 174 7.91 -6.75 -13.08
C PHE A 174 7.54 -5.88 -11.87
N SER A 175 7.67 -4.56 -11.94
CA SER A 175 7.54 -3.69 -10.76
C SER A 175 6.14 -3.75 -10.13
N PRO A 176 5.02 -3.63 -10.87
CA PRO A 176 3.68 -3.79 -10.31
C PRO A 176 3.40 -5.23 -9.85
N LEU A 177 3.94 -6.25 -10.53
CA LEU A 177 3.78 -7.65 -10.14
C LEU A 177 4.56 -7.96 -8.84
N SER A 178 5.79 -7.47 -8.73
CA SER A 178 6.63 -7.53 -7.53
C SER A 178 5.95 -6.83 -6.36
N ARG A 179 5.39 -5.63 -6.59
CA ARG A 179 4.56 -4.94 -5.59
C ARG A 179 3.39 -5.79 -5.13
N LYS A 180 2.64 -6.40 -6.04
CA LYS A 180 1.51 -7.29 -5.69
C LYS A 180 1.98 -8.50 -4.88
N LEU A 181 3.11 -9.10 -5.25
CA LEU A 181 3.69 -10.26 -4.55
C LEU A 181 4.36 -9.90 -3.22
N SER A 182 4.77 -8.65 -3.01
CA SER A 182 5.39 -8.19 -1.76
C SER A 182 4.48 -8.30 -0.53
N VAL A 183 3.17 -8.53 -0.74
CA VAL A 183 2.20 -8.83 0.32
C VAL A 183 2.35 -10.27 0.85
N GLU A 184 2.84 -11.18 0.01
CA GLU A 184 2.90 -12.63 0.29
C GLU A 184 4.34 -13.16 0.39
N CYS A 185 5.27 -12.51 -0.29
CA CYS A 185 6.70 -12.83 -0.31
C CYS A 185 7.48 -11.69 0.34
N SER A 186 8.44 -12.02 1.20
CA SER A 186 9.33 -11.00 1.76
C SER A 186 10.25 -10.41 0.66
N PRO A 187 10.74 -9.17 0.81
CA PRO A 187 11.70 -8.58 -0.12
C PRO A 187 12.97 -9.42 -0.32
N VAL A 188 13.41 -10.10 0.74
CA VAL A 188 14.54 -11.04 0.69
C VAL A 188 14.22 -12.25 -0.19
N GLU A 189 13.04 -12.85 -0.02
CA GLU A 189 12.60 -14.00 -0.83
C GLU A 189 12.50 -13.63 -2.31
N ILE A 190 11.94 -12.46 -2.65
CA ILE A 190 11.88 -11.98 -4.03
C ILE A 190 13.30 -11.80 -4.58
N THR A 191 14.17 -11.10 -3.86
CA THR A 191 15.55 -10.83 -4.29
C THR A 191 16.33 -12.13 -4.47
N PHE A 192 16.22 -13.06 -3.53
CA PHE A 192 16.93 -14.34 -3.61
C PHE A 192 16.45 -15.19 -4.79
N ALA A 193 15.14 -15.23 -5.08
CA ALA A 193 14.62 -15.90 -6.25
C ALA A 193 15.15 -15.30 -7.55
N ILE A 194 15.20 -13.96 -7.65
CA ILE A 194 15.80 -13.25 -8.79
C ILE A 194 17.27 -13.69 -8.96
N MET A 195 18.07 -13.66 -7.89
CA MET A 195 19.49 -14.05 -7.98
C MET A 195 19.67 -15.50 -8.43
N CYS A 196 18.94 -16.45 -7.84
CA CYS A 196 19.06 -17.86 -8.18
C CYS A 196 18.61 -18.16 -9.60
N VAL A 197 17.49 -17.61 -10.06
CA VAL A 197 17.00 -17.83 -11.43
C VAL A 197 17.94 -17.19 -12.44
N GLY A 198 18.45 -15.98 -12.16
CA GLY A 198 19.47 -15.35 -12.99
C GLY A 198 20.73 -16.19 -13.10
N ALA A 199 21.23 -16.71 -11.97
CA ALA A 199 22.42 -17.54 -11.94
C ALA A 199 22.26 -18.78 -12.82
N VAL A 200 21.15 -19.51 -12.65
CA VAL A 200 20.88 -20.73 -13.42
C VAL A 200 20.71 -20.41 -14.90
N PHE A 201 19.85 -19.45 -15.24
CA PHE A 201 19.50 -19.16 -16.64
C PHE A 201 20.70 -18.62 -17.42
N PHE A 202 21.39 -17.61 -16.90
CA PHE A 202 22.47 -16.95 -17.65
C PHE A 202 23.74 -17.80 -17.73
N ASN A 203 24.08 -18.59 -16.70
CA ASN A 203 25.20 -19.53 -16.82
C ASN A 203 24.85 -20.69 -17.76
N ALA A 204 23.63 -21.22 -17.73
CA ALA A 204 23.22 -22.26 -18.68
C ALA A 204 23.30 -21.76 -20.13
N ALA A 205 22.78 -20.56 -20.40
CA ALA A 205 22.88 -19.94 -21.73
C ALA A 205 24.34 -19.65 -22.12
N GLY A 206 25.12 -19.06 -21.20
CA GLY A 206 26.51 -18.70 -21.44
C GLY A 206 27.42 -19.91 -21.69
N LEU A 207 27.27 -20.98 -20.92
CA LEU A 207 28.02 -22.22 -21.10
C LEU A 207 27.59 -22.96 -22.37
N ALA A 208 26.31 -22.94 -22.73
CA ALA A 208 25.85 -23.52 -23.99
C ALA A 208 26.47 -22.81 -25.20
N ILE A 209 26.49 -21.47 -25.18
CA ILE A 209 27.12 -20.66 -26.23
C ILE A 209 28.64 -20.91 -26.26
N ALA A 210 29.32 -20.79 -25.12
CA ALA A 210 30.76 -21.04 -25.04
C ALA A 210 31.13 -22.47 -25.47
N GLY A 211 30.31 -23.47 -25.12
CA GLY A 211 30.48 -24.85 -25.56
C GLY A 211 30.34 -25.01 -27.07
N SER A 212 29.36 -24.34 -27.69
CA SER A 212 29.19 -24.33 -29.14
C SER A 212 30.37 -23.68 -29.89
N GLU A 213 31.09 -22.78 -29.23
CA GLU A 213 32.30 -22.13 -29.73
C GLU A 213 33.61 -22.84 -29.35
N GLY A 214 33.54 -23.95 -28.59
CA GLY A 214 34.73 -24.67 -28.10
C GLY A 214 35.47 -23.99 -26.94
N LYS A 215 34.88 -22.95 -26.32
CA LYS A 215 35.47 -22.10 -25.27
C LYS A 215 34.91 -22.34 -23.87
N ALA A 216 34.21 -23.45 -23.64
CA ALA A 216 33.62 -23.75 -22.32
C ALA A 216 34.64 -23.73 -21.15
N PRO A 217 35.88 -24.24 -21.28
CA PRO A 217 36.88 -24.17 -20.21
C PRO A 217 37.29 -22.74 -19.82
N GLU A 218 37.19 -21.80 -20.77
CA GLU A 218 37.60 -20.41 -20.60
C GLU A 218 36.50 -19.54 -19.97
N TYR A 219 35.27 -20.07 -19.84
CA TYR A 219 34.08 -19.30 -19.43
C TYR A 219 34.25 -18.49 -18.13
N PHE A 220 35.01 -19.03 -17.16
CA PHE A 220 35.28 -18.37 -15.88
C PHE A 220 36.65 -17.70 -15.79
N THR A 221 37.52 -17.89 -16.78
CA THR A 221 38.95 -17.52 -16.68
C THR A 221 39.19 -16.02 -16.82
N ASP A 222 38.54 -15.35 -17.77
CA ASP A 222 38.66 -13.90 -18.00
C ASP A 222 38.17 -13.05 -16.82
N ALA A 223 37.25 -13.61 -16.03
CA ALA A 223 36.68 -12.97 -14.83
C ALA A 223 37.67 -12.85 -13.67
N LEU A 224 38.80 -13.58 -13.72
CA LEU A 224 39.84 -13.56 -12.68
C LEU A 224 40.82 -12.40 -12.83
N SER A 225 40.76 -11.65 -13.93
CA SER A 225 41.53 -10.42 -14.09
C SER A 225 41.08 -9.36 -13.09
N VAL A 226 42.02 -8.63 -12.49
CA VAL A 226 41.73 -7.63 -11.45
C VAL A 226 40.84 -6.50 -11.99
N GLU A 227 41.03 -6.10 -13.25
CA GLU A 227 40.24 -5.02 -13.87
C GLU A 227 38.77 -5.41 -14.07
N VAL A 228 38.49 -6.64 -14.53
CA VAL A 228 37.12 -7.13 -14.76
C VAL A 228 36.46 -7.57 -13.46
N GLY A 229 37.22 -8.21 -12.57
CA GLY A 229 36.75 -8.74 -11.30
C GLY A 229 36.14 -7.67 -10.39
N ALA A 230 36.75 -6.48 -10.30
CA ALA A 230 36.22 -5.37 -9.51
C ALA A 230 34.85 -4.87 -10.02
N GLY A 231 34.71 -4.73 -11.35
CA GLY A 231 33.45 -4.35 -11.99
C GLY A 231 32.36 -5.41 -11.79
N VAL A 232 32.69 -6.68 -12.00
CA VAL A 232 31.76 -7.80 -11.77
C VAL A 232 31.34 -7.87 -10.29
N LEU A 233 32.26 -7.65 -9.35
CA LEU A 233 31.95 -7.64 -7.92
C LEU A 233 31.02 -6.48 -7.56
N TYR A 234 31.24 -5.28 -8.12
CA TYR A 234 30.32 -4.15 -7.98
C TYR A 234 28.91 -4.52 -8.47
N LEU A 235 28.82 -5.08 -9.68
CA LEU A 235 27.56 -5.49 -10.28
C LEU A 235 26.86 -6.59 -9.47
N SER A 236 27.62 -7.48 -8.84
CA SER A 236 27.10 -8.60 -8.06
C SER A 236 26.66 -8.19 -6.66
N ALA A 237 27.56 -7.61 -5.86
CA ALA A 237 27.32 -7.34 -4.45
C ALA A 237 26.53 -6.04 -4.23
N LEU A 238 26.93 -4.95 -4.87
CA LEU A 238 26.28 -3.66 -4.68
C LEU A 238 25.02 -3.55 -5.52
N SER A 239 25.12 -3.76 -6.83
CA SER A 239 23.97 -3.59 -7.71
C SER A 239 22.96 -4.73 -7.57
N SER A 240 23.39 -5.99 -7.70
CA SER A 240 22.45 -7.14 -7.66
C SER A 240 21.96 -7.53 -6.28
N VAL A 241 22.78 -7.45 -5.21
CA VAL A 241 22.32 -7.81 -3.86
C VAL A 241 21.79 -6.60 -3.10
N ALA A 242 22.65 -5.60 -2.83
CA ALA A 242 22.29 -4.49 -1.95
C ALA A 242 21.18 -3.59 -2.54
N ALA A 243 21.33 -3.14 -3.79
CA ALA A 243 20.38 -2.22 -4.41
C ALA A 243 19.03 -2.90 -4.71
N PHE A 244 19.00 -4.15 -5.18
CA PHE A 244 17.73 -4.88 -5.32
C PHE A 244 17.04 -5.17 -4.00
N PHE A 245 17.79 -5.51 -2.95
CA PHE A 245 17.19 -5.66 -1.62
C PHE A 245 16.57 -4.35 -1.15
N MET A 246 17.30 -3.23 -1.27
CA MET A 246 16.80 -1.89 -0.93
C MET A 246 15.57 -1.51 -1.76
N TYR A 247 15.60 -1.77 -3.07
CA TYR A 247 14.50 -1.48 -3.99
C TYR A 247 13.26 -2.34 -3.66
N ASN A 248 13.40 -3.66 -3.54
CA ASN A 248 12.28 -4.55 -3.20
C ASN A 248 11.73 -4.25 -1.80
N TYR A 249 12.60 -3.89 -0.84
CA TYR A 249 12.16 -3.45 0.47
C TYR A 249 11.36 -2.15 0.39
N ALA A 250 11.86 -1.14 -0.31
CA ALA A 250 11.15 0.13 -0.48
C ALA A 250 9.84 -0.08 -1.24
N LEU A 251 9.83 -0.93 -2.27
CA LEU A 251 8.66 -1.31 -3.05
C LEU A 251 7.61 -2.03 -2.19
N SER A 252 7.97 -2.64 -1.06
CA SER A 252 7.00 -3.16 -0.08
C SER A 252 6.32 -2.08 0.77
N LYS A 253 6.86 -0.84 0.77
CA LYS A 253 6.43 0.28 1.65
C LYS A 253 5.86 1.47 0.90
N VAL A 254 6.27 1.71 -0.35
CA VAL A 254 5.81 2.82 -1.21
C VAL A 254 5.13 2.30 -2.48
N LYS A 255 4.40 3.14 -3.22
CA LYS A 255 3.75 2.69 -4.47
C LYS A 255 4.79 2.37 -5.54
N ALA A 256 4.45 1.50 -6.50
CA ALA A 256 5.31 1.19 -7.65
C ALA A 256 5.62 2.47 -8.46
N SER A 257 4.61 3.29 -8.73
CA SER A 257 4.75 4.59 -9.40
C SER A 257 5.67 5.57 -8.65
N THR A 258 5.66 5.57 -7.31
CA THR A 258 6.58 6.38 -6.49
C THR A 258 8.02 5.84 -6.53
N SER A 259 8.19 4.52 -6.55
CA SER A 259 9.53 3.92 -6.65
C SER A 259 10.15 4.19 -8.02
N ALA A 260 9.33 4.12 -9.08
CA ALA A 260 9.74 4.36 -10.45
C ALA A 260 10.36 5.75 -10.67
N SER A 261 9.93 6.77 -9.92
CA SER A 261 10.50 8.11 -10.08
C SER A 261 11.98 8.22 -9.70
N PHE A 262 12.49 7.26 -8.92
CA PHE A 262 13.91 7.21 -8.56
C PHE A 262 14.78 6.70 -9.71
N CYS A 263 14.21 6.05 -10.74
CA CYS A 263 14.94 5.70 -11.96
C CYS A 263 15.51 6.94 -12.67
N ASN A 264 14.94 8.12 -12.45
CA ASN A 264 15.44 9.36 -13.04
C ASN A 264 16.74 9.82 -12.37
N LEU A 265 16.91 9.52 -11.08
CA LEU A 265 18.17 9.72 -10.40
C LEU A 265 19.22 8.73 -10.92
N THR A 266 18.82 7.48 -11.20
CA THR A 266 19.68 6.49 -11.89
C THR A 266 20.20 7.07 -13.21
N THR A 267 19.34 7.69 -14.00
CA THR A 267 19.73 8.36 -15.26
C THR A 267 20.74 9.47 -15.03
N VAL A 268 20.49 10.40 -14.12
CA VAL A 268 21.43 11.50 -13.84
C VAL A 268 22.80 10.95 -13.46
N VAL A 269 22.83 9.94 -12.58
CA VAL A 269 24.09 9.33 -12.15
C VAL A 269 24.77 8.59 -13.31
N SER A 270 24.04 7.87 -14.15
CA SER A 270 24.62 7.17 -15.31
C SER A 270 25.19 8.11 -16.36
N VAL A 271 24.56 9.26 -16.60
CA VAL A 271 25.06 10.30 -17.52
C VAL A 271 26.31 10.95 -16.94
N LEU A 272 26.28 11.32 -15.65
CA LEU A 272 27.47 11.87 -14.99
C LEU A 272 28.63 10.87 -14.99
N ALA A 273 28.36 9.60 -14.74
CA ALA A 273 29.36 8.54 -14.80
C ALA A 273 29.90 8.34 -16.24
N GLY A 274 29.03 8.33 -17.24
CA GLY A 274 29.40 8.21 -18.65
C GLY A 274 30.27 9.37 -19.13
N VAL A 275 29.90 10.62 -18.80
CA VAL A 275 30.67 11.81 -19.20
C VAL A 275 31.97 11.94 -18.41
N ALA A 276 31.90 11.91 -17.08
CA ALA A 276 33.05 12.23 -16.23
C ALA A 276 34.07 11.10 -16.14
N ILE A 277 33.64 9.84 -16.23
CA ILE A 277 34.51 8.66 -16.09
C ILE A 277 34.68 7.94 -17.43
N GLY A 278 33.59 7.76 -18.18
CA GLY A 278 33.60 7.09 -19.48
C GLY A 278 34.08 7.95 -20.65
N GLY A 279 34.29 9.26 -20.45
CA GLY A 279 34.73 10.20 -21.50
C GLY A 279 33.69 10.42 -22.59
N GLU A 280 32.40 10.20 -22.32
CA GLU A 280 31.33 10.35 -23.31
C GLU A 280 31.02 11.83 -23.62
N GLU A 281 30.88 12.16 -24.91
CA GLU A 281 30.40 13.48 -25.35
C GLU A 281 28.87 13.51 -25.46
N LEU A 282 28.25 14.57 -24.92
CA LEU A 282 26.80 14.79 -24.99
C LEU A 282 26.44 15.80 -26.07
N ALA A 283 25.63 15.39 -27.04
CA ALA A 283 25.07 16.29 -28.03
C ALA A 283 24.02 17.24 -27.39
N PRO A 284 23.90 18.49 -27.83
CA PRO A 284 22.89 19.43 -27.32
C PRO A 284 21.45 18.90 -27.37
N LEU A 285 21.12 18.09 -28.39
CA LEU A 285 19.80 17.48 -28.53
C LEU A 285 19.55 16.37 -27.50
N GLN A 286 20.60 15.65 -27.06
CA GLN A 286 20.49 14.69 -25.96
C GLN A 286 20.22 15.40 -24.63
N VAL A 287 20.87 16.55 -24.40
CA VAL A 287 20.59 17.41 -23.22
C VAL A 287 19.15 17.91 -23.24
N ALA A 288 18.66 18.36 -24.40
CA ALA A 288 17.26 18.78 -24.55
C ALA A 288 16.28 17.62 -24.31
N GLY A 289 16.54 16.44 -24.88
CA GLY A 289 15.72 15.25 -24.65
C GLY A 289 15.70 14.81 -23.19
N MET A 290 16.84 14.87 -22.50
CA MET A 290 16.93 14.63 -21.05
C MET A 290 16.10 15.65 -20.26
N ALA A 291 16.17 16.94 -20.59
CA ALA A 291 15.37 17.97 -19.94
C ALA A 291 13.86 17.71 -20.13
N VAL A 292 13.44 17.32 -21.33
CA VAL A 292 12.04 16.95 -21.62
C VAL A 292 11.60 15.75 -20.77
N ILE A 293 12.43 14.71 -20.64
CA ILE A 293 12.12 13.55 -19.78
C ILE A 293 12.02 14.01 -18.32
N LEU A 294 13.02 14.71 -17.78
CA LEU A 294 13.02 15.21 -16.40
C LEU A 294 11.79 16.07 -16.07
N LEU A 295 11.35 16.91 -17.02
CA LEU A 295 10.14 17.72 -16.87
C LEU A 295 8.84 16.90 -16.99
N SER A 296 8.79 15.89 -17.87
CA SER A 296 7.61 15.03 -18.03
C SER A 296 7.29 14.28 -16.73
N ILE A 297 8.33 13.87 -15.98
CA ILE A 297 8.23 13.19 -14.70
C ILE A 297 7.49 14.02 -13.65
N TRP A 298 7.62 15.35 -13.69
CA TRP A 298 6.90 16.22 -12.75
C TRP A 298 5.39 16.04 -12.86
N GLY A 299 4.85 15.82 -14.06
CA GLY A 299 3.42 15.52 -14.24
C GLY A 299 3.03 14.10 -13.79
N ILE A 300 3.93 13.12 -13.80
CA ILE A 300 3.71 11.78 -13.24
C ILE A 300 3.69 11.84 -11.70
N LEU A 301 4.65 12.57 -11.14
CA LEU A 301 4.87 12.76 -9.69
C LEU A 301 3.86 13.70 -9.04
N LYS A 302 3.26 14.60 -9.81
CA LYS A 302 2.10 15.37 -9.38
C LYS A 302 0.93 14.41 -9.25
N GLU A 303 0.90 13.70 -8.12
CA GLU A 303 -0.34 13.11 -7.60
C GLU A 303 -1.35 14.25 -7.66
N GLY A 304 -2.28 14.13 -8.60
CA GLY A 304 -3.20 15.23 -8.86
C GLY A 304 -3.86 15.62 -7.54
N PRO A 305 -4.01 16.91 -7.23
CA PRO A 305 -4.99 17.27 -6.23
C PRO A 305 -6.28 16.57 -6.63
N VAL A 306 -6.86 15.89 -5.65
CA VAL A 306 -8.19 15.32 -5.80
C VAL A 306 -9.06 16.42 -6.37
N MET A 307 -9.77 16.10 -7.46
CA MET A 307 -10.62 17.02 -8.23
C MET A 307 -11.14 18.14 -7.34
N ALA A 308 -10.57 19.35 -7.47
CA ALA A 308 -11.25 20.55 -7.02
C ALA A 308 -12.48 20.65 -7.92
N VAL A 309 -13.60 20.09 -7.47
CA VAL A 309 -14.86 20.20 -8.20
C VAL A 309 -15.33 21.64 -8.04
N GLY A 310 -14.97 22.44 -9.03
CA GLY A 310 -15.81 23.44 -9.68
C GLY A 310 -16.24 24.63 -8.83
N LYS A 311 -15.76 25.82 -9.25
CA LYS A 311 -16.52 27.06 -9.19
C LYS A 311 -18.00 26.79 -9.55
N LYS A 312 -18.90 26.89 -8.56
CA LYS A 312 -20.30 27.29 -8.73
C LYS A 312 -20.81 27.88 -7.42
N GLU A 313 -21.15 29.17 -7.50
CA GLU A 313 -21.88 30.06 -6.57
C GLU A 313 -21.99 29.62 -5.10
N GLY A 314 -21.27 30.36 -4.23
CA GLY A 314 -21.55 30.46 -2.79
C GLY A 314 -20.48 29.91 -1.83
N PHE A 315 -19.67 28.90 -2.23
CA PHE A 315 -18.68 28.29 -1.33
C PHE A 315 -17.33 28.02 -2.02
N GLU A 316 -16.47 29.04 -2.06
CA GLU A 316 -15.03 28.84 -2.29
C GLU A 316 -14.41 28.18 -1.04
N GLY A 317 -13.51 27.20 -1.23
CA GLY A 317 -12.73 26.58 -0.14
C GLY A 317 -12.95 25.10 0.14
N ILE A 318 -13.89 24.41 -0.53
CA ILE A 318 -14.06 22.95 -0.35
C ILE A 318 -13.01 22.18 -1.15
N LYS A 319 -12.24 21.36 -0.45
CA LYS A 319 -11.28 20.41 -1.00
C LYS A 319 -11.77 18.99 -0.69
N VAL A 320 -12.05 18.23 -1.74
CA VAL A 320 -12.42 16.82 -1.66
C VAL A 320 -11.13 16.01 -1.64
N TYR A 321 -11.06 14.92 -0.89
CA TYR A 321 -9.89 14.07 -0.82
C TYR A 321 -10.25 12.57 -0.94
N ARG A 322 -9.68 11.93 -1.98
CA ARG A 322 -9.67 10.47 -2.12
C ARG A 322 -8.73 9.81 -1.15
N ARG A 323 -7.58 10.44 -0.93
CA ARG A 323 -6.57 10.05 0.04
C ARG A 323 -6.10 11.32 0.75
N ALA A 324 -5.95 11.24 2.06
CA ALA A 324 -5.16 12.22 2.79
C ALA A 324 -3.69 11.86 2.61
N ASP A 325 -2.90 12.77 2.04
CA ASP A 325 -1.44 12.68 2.15
C ASP A 325 -1.00 12.88 3.61
N ALA A 326 0.29 12.69 3.89
CA ALA A 326 0.80 12.78 5.25
C ALA A 326 0.67 14.20 5.84
N GLY A 327 0.70 15.25 5.01
CA GLY A 327 0.54 16.63 5.41
C GLY A 327 -0.91 16.93 5.77
N LEU A 328 -1.85 16.58 4.88
CA LEU A 328 -3.28 16.74 5.14
C LEU A 328 -3.73 15.93 6.36
N PHE A 329 -3.26 14.69 6.50
CA PHE A 329 -3.60 13.87 7.67
C PHE A 329 -3.14 14.55 8.96
N ARG A 330 -1.93 15.14 8.97
CA ARG A 330 -1.43 15.90 10.11
C ARG A 330 -2.28 17.13 10.38
N ALA A 331 -2.60 17.93 9.35
CA ALA A 331 -3.41 19.13 9.51
C ALA A 331 -4.83 18.84 10.02
N VAL A 332 -5.48 17.80 9.49
CA VAL A 332 -6.80 17.35 9.97
C VAL A 332 -6.71 16.78 11.39
N LYS A 333 -5.61 16.11 11.74
CA LYS A 333 -5.38 15.61 13.09
C LYS A 333 -5.17 16.75 14.08
N GLU A 334 -4.32 17.72 13.77
CA GLU A 334 -4.09 18.91 14.60
C GLU A 334 -5.38 19.71 14.79
N PHE A 335 -6.17 19.87 13.71
CA PHE A 335 -7.50 20.45 13.78
C PHE A 335 -8.43 19.67 14.73
N ALA A 336 -8.49 18.34 14.60
CA ALA A 336 -9.33 17.50 15.46
C ALA A 336 -8.83 17.45 16.92
N GLU A 337 -7.51 17.51 17.15
CA GLU A 337 -6.87 17.60 18.47
C GLU A 337 -7.27 18.89 19.18
N GLY A 338 -7.29 20.02 18.46
CA GLY A 338 -7.72 21.31 18.98
C GLY A 338 -9.15 21.34 19.54
N TYR A 339 -9.98 20.36 19.19
CA TYR A 339 -11.36 20.22 19.67
C TYR A 339 -11.62 18.92 20.44
N GLY A 340 -10.61 18.08 20.68
CA GLY A 340 -10.78 16.81 21.39
C GLY A 340 -11.57 15.74 20.61
N LEU A 341 -11.60 15.80 19.27
CA LEU A 341 -12.45 14.96 18.40
C LEU A 341 -11.66 14.01 17.50
N VAL A 342 -10.40 13.73 17.86
CA VAL A 342 -9.47 12.93 17.03
C VAL A 342 -10.02 11.55 16.73
N SER A 343 -10.53 10.84 17.73
CA SER A 343 -11.09 9.49 17.59
C SER A 343 -12.34 9.44 16.73
N ASP A 344 -13.11 10.53 16.70
CA ASP A 344 -14.40 10.60 16.00
C ASP A 344 -14.20 10.97 14.53
N ILE A 345 -13.29 11.91 14.23
CA ILE A 345 -13.03 12.41 12.87
C ILE A 345 -11.97 11.55 12.15
N LEU A 346 -10.93 11.13 12.87
CA LEU A 346 -9.82 10.30 12.38
C LEU A 346 -9.62 9.10 13.29
N PRO A 347 -10.56 8.14 13.35
CA PRO A 347 -10.33 6.91 14.09
C PRO A 347 -9.02 6.29 13.58
N GLU A 348 -8.06 6.03 14.47
CA GLU A 348 -6.64 5.72 14.18
C GLU A 348 -6.44 4.52 13.22
N ASN A 349 -7.54 3.86 12.87
CA ASN A 349 -7.56 2.44 12.72
C ASN A 349 -8.74 1.96 11.85
N THR A 350 -8.93 2.64 10.71
CA THR A 350 -9.79 2.23 9.59
C THR A 350 -8.94 1.78 8.39
N PRO A 351 -8.75 0.47 8.20
CA PRO A 351 -8.16 -0.08 6.97
C PRO A 351 -9.04 0.15 5.75
N ASP A 352 -8.44 0.70 4.70
CA ASP A 352 -8.84 0.66 3.28
C ASP A 352 -10.24 1.16 2.89
N LEU A 353 -10.43 2.47 2.99
CA LEU A 353 -11.15 3.23 1.95
C LEU A 353 -10.21 4.10 1.11
N ARG A 354 -8.90 3.83 1.17
CA ARG A 354 -7.89 4.61 0.45
C ARG A 354 -8.06 4.53 -1.07
N ASP A 355 -8.80 3.53 -1.58
CA ASP A 355 -8.73 3.16 -3.00
C ASP A 355 -10.09 3.08 -3.72
N ALA A 356 -11.24 3.16 -3.01
CA ALA A 356 -12.55 2.96 -3.64
C ALA A 356 -13.24 4.27 -4.10
N PHE A 357 -13.26 5.33 -3.27
CA PHE A 357 -13.90 6.62 -3.57
C PHE A 357 -13.48 7.71 -2.57
N PRO A 358 -13.77 9.01 -2.83
CA PRO A 358 -13.51 10.09 -1.88
C PRO A 358 -14.13 9.88 -0.50
N SER A 359 -13.28 9.84 0.53
CA SER A 359 -13.69 9.52 1.91
C SER A 359 -13.43 10.65 2.90
N LEU A 360 -12.77 11.73 2.48
CA LEU A 360 -12.48 12.90 3.31
C LEU A 360 -12.79 14.18 2.53
N PHE A 361 -13.47 15.13 3.17
CA PHE A 361 -13.92 16.38 2.59
C PHE A 361 -13.56 17.48 3.57
N VAL A 362 -12.82 18.49 3.14
CA VAL A 362 -12.30 19.55 4.00
C VAL A 362 -12.75 20.88 3.45
N TYR A 363 -13.22 21.76 4.32
CA TYR A 363 -13.48 23.16 4.01
C TYR A 363 -12.34 23.98 4.61
N GLU A 364 -11.61 24.68 3.75
CA GLU A 364 -10.54 25.59 4.13
C GLU A 364 -10.93 27.03 3.81
N ARG A 365 -10.57 27.94 4.70
CA ARG A 365 -10.72 29.39 4.52
C ARG A 365 -9.49 30.10 5.09
N ASP A 366 -8.94 31.04 4.34
CA ASP A 366 -7.74 31.81 4.72
C ASP A 366 -6.53 30.94 5.12
N GLY A 367 -6.38 29.77 4.47
CA GLY A 367 -5.30 28.82 4.73
C GLY A 367 -5.49 27.92 5.96
N ALA A 368 -6.63 28.02 6.67
CA ALA A 368 -6.95 27.20 7.83
C ALA A 368 -8.14 26.26 7.56
N ILE A 369 -8.13 25.08 8.21
CA ILE A 369 -9.24 24.13 8.18
C ILE A 369 -10.37 24.66 9.07
N ALA A 370 -11.56 24.83 8.49
CA ALA A 370 -12.76 25.30 9.19
C ALA A 370 -13.86 24.22 9.27
N GLY A 371 -13.79 23.17 8.45
CA GLY A 371 -14.69 22.04 8.55
C GLY A 371 -14.13 20.78 7.90
N VAL A 372 -14.53 19.62 8.43
CA VAL A 372 -14.14 18.30 7.93
C VAL A 372 -15.35 17.39 7.92
N LEU A 373 -15.52 16.61 6.87
CA LEU A 373 -16.48 15.53 6.79
C LEU A 373 -15.78 14.27 6.27
N ARG A 374 -16.09 13.14 6.89
CA ARG A 374 -15.57 11.83 6.56
C ARG A 374 -16.70 10.87 6.20
N ILE A 375 -16.44 10.03 5.20
CA ILE A 375 -17.30 8.90 4.84
C ILE A 375 -16.58 7.58 5.14
N CYS A 376 -17.26 6.65 5.82
CA CYS A 376 -16.92 5.23 5.84
C CYS A 376 -18.05 4.36 5.27
N ALA A 377 -17.77 3.08 4.97
CA ALA A 377 -18.78 2.14 4.44
C ALA A 377 -18.46 0.71 4.92
N PRO A 378 -18.52 0.44 6.24
CA PRO A 378 -18.05 -0.83 6.81
C PRO A 378 -18.83 -2.04 6.32
N GLY A 379 -20.14 -1.92 6.11
CA GLY A 379 -21.02 -2.99 5.62
C GLY A 379 -21.19 -3.04 4.09
N GLY A 380 -20.58 -2.12 3.34
CA GLY A 380 -20.64 -2.06 1.87
C GLY A 380 -22.01 -1.72 1.25
N ARG A 381 -23.10 -1.65 2.03
CA ARG A 381 -24.45 -1.32 1.54
C ARG A 381 -24.82 0.15 1.73
N GLU A 382 -24.23 0.79 2.72
CA GLU A 382 -24.50 2.18 3.08
C GLU A 382 -23.23 2.90 3.52
N ILE A 383 -23.26 4.22 3.41
CA ILE A 383 -22.20 5.08 3.90
C ILE A 383 -22.48 5.54 5.34
N GLU A 384 -21.47 5.62 6.17
CA GLU A 384 -21.49 6.29 7.46
C GLU A 384 -20.82 7.65 7.31
N VAL A 385 -21.46 8.70 7.82
CA VAL A 385 -21.00 10.08 7.72
C VAL A 385 -20.70 10.62 9.11
N THR A 386 -19.46 11.09 9.30
CA THR A 386 -19.05 11.85 10.49
C THR A 386 -18.54 13.21 10.02
N ALA A 387 -18.94 14.29 10.68
CA ALA A 387 -18.52 15.63 10.29
C ALA A 387 -18.32 16.53 11.49
N PHE A 388 -17.46 17.53 11.33
CA PHE A 388 -17.22 18.57 12.29
C PHE A 388 -16.97 19.91 11.59
N VAL A 389 -17.55 20.98 12.13
CA VAL A 389 -17.33 22.36 11.69
C VAL A 389 -16.94 23.17 12.92
N ALA A 390 -15.82 23.89 12.81
CA ALA A 390 -15.28 24.72 13.88
C ALA A 390 -16.34 25.73 14.37
N PRO A 391 -16.47 25.96 15.69
CA PRO A 391 -17.53 26.80 16.27
C PRO A 391 -17.74 28.15 15.57
N ASP A 392 -16.66 28.87 15.28
CA ASP A 392 -16.69 30.22 14.67
C ASP A 392 -17.18 30.23 13.21
N TYR A 393 -17.18 29.05 12.58
CA TYR A 393 -17.59 28.83 11.19
C TYR A 393 -18.95 28.14 11.08
N ARG A 394 -19.60 27.80 12.20
CA ARG A 394 -20.95 27.19 12.21
C ARG A 394 -22.01 28.17 11.71
N ARG A 395 -23.17 27.64 11.32
CA ARG A 395 -24.32 28.38 10.74
C ARG A 395 -24.04 29.13 9.43
N ARG A 396 -22.85 28.94 8.83
CA ARG A 396 -22.49 29.48 7.51
C ARG A 396 -22.69 28.45 6.37
N GLY A 397 -23.59 27.48 6.52
CA GLY A 397 -23.86 26.46 5.47
C GLY A 397 -22.76 25.42 5.17
N ILE A 398 -21.58 25.51 5.79
CA ILE A 398 -20.40 24.65 5.50
C ILE A 398 -20.71 23.15 5.59
N PHE A 399 -21.39 22.70 6.66
CA PHE A 399 -21.73 21.28 6.83
C PHE A 399 -22.60 20.77 5.67
N GLY A 400 -23.62 21.54 5.27
CA GLY A 400 -24.49 21.18 4.15
C GLY A 400 -23.73 21.11 2.83
N ALA A 401 -22.76 22.01 2.62
CA ALA A 401 -21.92 22.01 1.43
C ALA A 401 -20.96 20.80 1.39
N LEU A 402 -20.27 20.50 2.50
CA LEU A 402 -19.44 19.30 2.63
C LEU A 402 -20.26 18.02 2.39
N LEU A 403 -21.44 17.95 2.99
CA LEU A 403 -22.32 16.79 2.88
C LEU A 403 -22.88 16.60 1.47
N LYS A 404 -23.23 17.70 0.79
CA LYS A 404 -23.68 17.67 -0.61
C LYS A 404 -22.63 17.03 -1.51
N GLU A 405 -21.36 17.39 -1.31
CA GLU A 405 -20.25 16.84 -2.09
C GLU A 405 -19.96 15.39 -1.70
N ALA A 406 -19.99 15.08 -0.40
CA ALA A 406 -19.85 13.72 0.12
C ALA A 406 -20.84 12.74 -0.51
N VAL A 407 -22.12 13.10 -0.53
CA VAL A 407 -23.18 12.27 -1.11
C VAL A 407 -23.09 12.22 -2.64
N ARG A 408 -22.63 13.28 -3.30
CA ARG A 408 -22.38 13.27 -4.74
C ARG A 408 -21.31 12.22 -5.08
N GLU A 409 -20.20 12.19 -4.35
CA GLU A 409 -19.12 11.22 -4.57
C GLU A 409 -19.53 9.79 -4.21
N ALA A 410 -20.26 9.61 -3.10
CA ALA A 410 -20.80 8.30 -2.74
C ALA A 410 -21.78 7.77 -3.80
N ALA A 411 -22.62 8.63 -4.38
CA ALA A 411 -23.59 8.25 -5.41
C ALA A 411 -22.93 7.73 -6.69
N LYS A 412 -21.76 8.27 -7.07
CA LYS A 412 -20.96 7.78 -8.20
C LYS A 412 -20.47 6.34 -7.98
N SER A 413 -20.36 5.93 -6.72
CA SER A 413 -19.93 4.60 -6.29
C SER A 413 -21.09 3.63 -6.03
N GLY A 414 -22.30 3.99 -6.47
CA GLY A 414 -23.49 3.13 -6.37
C GLY A 414 -24.29 3.25 -5.08
N TYR A 415 -23.81 4.00 -4.07
CA TYR A 415 -24.56 4.19 -2.83
C TYR A 415 -25.85 5.00 -3.06
N ARG A 416 -26.86 4.72 -2.23
CA ARG A 416 -28.20 5.36 -2.27
C ARG A 416 -28.71 5.82 -0.90
N ARG A 417 -28.13 5.32 0.18
CA ARG A 417 -28.46 5.64 1.58
C ARG A 417 -27.19 5.75 2.42
N GLY A 418 -27.34 6.34 3.60
CA GLY A 418 -26.30 6.41 4.61
C GLY A 418 -26.83 6.63 6.01
N LEU A 419 -25.91 6.63 6.96
CA LEU A 419 -26.12 6.86 8.38
C LEU A 419 -25.29 8.07 8.81
N PHE A 420 -25.88 9.01 9.55
CA PHE A 420 -25.08 9.96 10.32
C PHE A 420 -24.64 9.31 11.62
N VAL A 421 -23.33 9.37 11.89
CA VAL A 421 -22.74 8.87 13.14
C VAL A 421 -22.62 10.04 14.10
N CYS A 422 -23.49 10.08 15.11
CA CYS A 422 -23.52 11.15 16.10
C CYS A 422 -22.98 10.64 17.44
N GLY A 423 -21.75 11.06 17.78
CA GLY A 423 -21.10 10.70 19.04
C GLY A 423 -21.84 11.23 20.28
N ALA A 424 -21.53 10.63 21.42
CA ALA A 424 -22.13 10.98 22.71
C ALA A 424 -21.92 12.47 23.03
N GLY A 425 -22.99 13.16 23.44
CA GLY A 425 -22.90 14.56 23.90
C GLY A 425 -22.94 15.64 22.82
N SER A 426 -22.99 15.31 21.53
CA SER A 426 -23.09 16.33 20.46
C SER A 426 -24.50 16.94 20.36
N ARG A 427 -24.75 18.00 21.12
CA ARG A 427 -26.04 18.72 21.14
C ARG A 427 -26.35 19.33 19.77
N GLU A 428 -25.33 19.80 19.06
CA GLU A 428 -25.44 20.37 17.73
C GLU A 428 -25.78 19.32 16.68
N ALA A 429 -25.17 18.13 16.72
CA ALA A 429 -25.52 17.06 15.80
C ALA A 429 -26.99 16.66 15.96
N ARG A 430 -27.46 16.50 17.21
CA ARG A 430 -28.88 16.24 17.50
C ARG A 430 -29.79 17.35 16.98
N GLY A 431 -29.44 18.62 17.23
CA GLY A 431 -30.22 19.75 16.73
C GLY A 431 -30.30 19.79 15.20
N VAL A 432 -29.23 19.42 14.48
CA VAL A 432 -29.27 19.30 13.01
C VAL A 432 -30.15 18.13 12.56
N MET A 433 -30.05 16.96 13.21
CA MET A 433 -30.89 15.80 12.88
C MET A 433 -32.37 16.11 13.10
N GLU A 434 -32.73 16.73 14.23
CA GLU A 434 -34.09 17.16 14.56
C GLU A 434 -34.60 18.22 13.57
N HIS A 435 -33.80 19.26 13.30
CA HIS A 435 -34.15 20.31 12.36
C HIS A 435 -34.37 19.78 10.93
N TRP A 436 -33.60 18.78 10.50
CA TRP A 436 -33.73 18.13 9.19
C TRP A 436 -34.75 16.98 9.19
N GLY A 437 -35.38 16.69 10.32
CA GLY A 437 -36.39 15.64 10.48
C GLY A 437 -35.85 14.24 10.21
N PHE A 438 -34.60 13.95 10.60
CA PHE A 438 -34.05 12.61 10.57
C PHE A 438 -34.36 11.87 11.87
N GLU A 439 -34.90 10.65 11.74
CA GLU A 439 -35.20 9.78 12.87
C GLU A 439 -33.98 8.93 13.20
N LYS A 440 -33.82 8.63 14.50
CA LYS A 440 -32.78 7.74 14.98
C LYS A 440 -33.13 6.31 14.55
N GLU A 441 -32.27 5.68 13.77
CA GLU A 441 -32.45 4.29 13.32
C GLU A 441 -32.03 3.33 14.44
N TYR A 442 -30.87 3.59 15.05
CA TYR A 442 -30.41 2.86 16.23
C TYR A 442 -29.35 3.62 17.03
N ALA A 443 -28.91 3.02 18.13
CA ALA A 443 -27.77 3.49 18.91
C ALA A 443 -26.91 2.30 19.35
N GLU A 444 -25.65 2.59 19.67
CA GLU A 444 -24.70 1.63 20.23
C GLU A 444 -24.12 2.18 21.53
N PHE A 445 -24.01 1.33 22.56
CA PHE A 445 -23.20 1.61 23.73
C PHE A 445 -21.77 1.22 23.45
N ARG A 446 -20.84 2.15 23.66
CA ARG A 446 -19.45 1.79 23.88
C ARG A 446 -19.30 1.36 25.32
N MET A 447 -18.84 0.13 25.53
CA MET A 447 -18.59 -0.43 26.85
C MET A 447 -17.10 -0.70 27.02
N ALA A 448 -16.59 -0.51 28.23
CA ALA A 448 -15.19 -0.79 28.55
C ALA A 448 -15.00 -1.43 29.93
N CYS A 449 -13.91 -2.18 30.07
CA CYS A 449 -13.49 -2.82 31.32
C CYS A 449 -11.97 -2.92 31.34
N ALA A 450 -11.32 -2.76 32.49
CA ALA A 450 -9.89 -3.09 32.58
C ALA A 450 -9.70 -4.61 32.52
N PRO A 451 -8.66 -5.15 31.84
CA PRO A 451 -8.47 -6.60 31.73
C PRO A 451 -8.47 -7.34 33.08
N GLN A 452 -7.91 -6.73 34.12
CA GLN A 452 -7.86 -7.28 35.48
C GLN A 452 -9.20 -7.28 36.22
N ASP A 453 -10.16 -6.45 35.79
CA ASP A 453 -11.47 -6.32 36.42
C ASP A 453 -12.52 -7.26 35.78
N ILE A 454 -12.12 -8.02 34.76
CA ILE A 454 -12.98 -8.99 34.11
C ILE A 454 -13.34 -10.10 35.09
N ARG A 455 -14.65 -10.24 35.34
CA ARG A 455 -15.19 -11.23 36.26
C ARG A 455 -15.21 -12.61 35.60
N GLY A 456 -14.63 -13.57 36.31
CA GLY A 456 -14.32 -14.90 35.82
C GLY A 456 -15.50 -15.62 35.17
N ALA A 457 -15.18 -16.34 34.11
CA ALA A 457 -16.03 -17.35 33.51
C ALA A 457 -15.51 -18.73 33.93
N ALA A 458 -16.41 -19.66 34.21
CA ALA A 458 -16.02 -21.06 34.40
C ALA A 458 -15.24 -21.53 33.16
N ILE A 459 -14.10 -22.20 33.38
CA ILE A 459 -13.33 -22.83 32.31
C ILE A 459 -14.02 -24.15 32.00
N HIS A 460 -14.49 -24.31 30.77
CA HIS A 460 -15.21 -25.51 30.35
C HIS A 460 -14.25 -26.47 29.66
N SER A 461 -14.12 -27.69 30.19
CA SER A 461 -13.23 -28.72 29.62
C SER A 461 -13.65 -29.19 28.23
N GLU A 462 -14.92 -29.05 27.86
CA GLU A 462 -15.46 -29.51 26.58
C GLU A 462 -15.25 -28.53 25.42
N ILE A 463 -14.75 -27.32 25.70
CA ILE A 463 -14.41 -26.34 24.67
C ILE A 463 -12.92 -26.01 24.67
N SER A 464 -12.43 -25.46 23.57
CA SER A 464 -11.10 -24.87 23.49
C SER A 464 -11.16 -23.55 22.72
N ILE A 465 -10.36 -22.57 23.14
CA ILE A 465 -10.26 -21.28 22.47
C ILE A 465 -8.90 -21.23 21.77
N THR A 466 -8.92 -21.04 20.46
CA THR A 466 -7.73 -21.04 19.61
C THR A 466 -7.74 -19.85 18.66
N GLU A 467 -6.55 -19.37 18.27
CA GLU A 467 -6.46 -18.38 17.20
C GLU A 467 -6.86 -19.04 15.87
N ALA A 468 -7.76 -18.39 15.14
CA ALA A 468 -8.24 -18.86 13.87
C ALA A 468 -7.21 -18.61 12.76
N SER A 469 -7.25 -19.45 11.74
CA SER A 469 -6.40 -19.40 10.56
C SER A 469 -7.24 -19.28 9.29
N GLU A 470 -6.59 -19.14 8.12
CA GLU A 470 -7.32 -19.14 6.84
C GLU A 470 -8.12 -20.42 6.60
N LYS A 471 -7.74 -21.55 7.23
CA LYS A 471 -8.48 -22.83 7.11
C LYS A 471 -9.87 -22.76 7.75
N ASP A 472 -10.03 -21.91 8.75
CA ASP A 472 -11.26 -21.75 9.53
C ASP A 472 -12.26 -20.80 8.88
N LEU A 473 -11.82 -20.07 7.87
CA LEU A 473 -12.57 -18.97 7.26
C LEU A 473 -13.95 -19.40 6.74
N ALA A 474 -14.06 -20.59 6.16
CA ALA A 474 -15.33 -21.10 5.64
C ALA A 474 -16.36 -21.34 6.75
N GLU A 475 -15.95 -22.03 7.83
CA GLU A 475 -16.83 -22.33 8.96
C GLU A 475 -17.20 -21.07 9.74
N MET A 476 -16.24 -20.17 9.95
CA MET A 476 -16.49 -18.87 10.61
C MET A 476 -17.39 -17.96 9.78
N THR A 477 -17.25 -17.95 8.44
CA THR A 477 -18.14 -17.19 7.56
C THR A 477 -19.57 -17.71 7.67
N ALA A 478 -19.76 -19.03 7.71
CA ALA A 478 -21.08 -19.64 7.89
C ALA A 478 -21.68 -19.29 9.26
N LEU A 479 -20.88 -19.35 10.33
CA LEU A 479 -21.27 -18.94 11.68
C LEU A 479 -21.72 -17.47 11.72
N GLY A 480 -20.88 -16.55 11.23
CA GLY A 480 -21.16 -15.11 11.23
C GLY A 480 -22.39 -14.76 10.38
N THR A 481 -22.53 -15.37 9.20
CA THR A 481 -23.71 -15.20 8.33
C THR A 481 -24.99 -15.64 9.06
N GLY A 482 -24.96 -16.81 9.72
CA GLY A 482 -26.11 -17.35 10.43
C GLY A 482 -26.49 -16.59 11.70
N VAL A 483 -25.51 -15.98 12.39
CA VAL A 483 -25.76 -15.25 13.65
C VAL A 483 -26.04 -13.76 13.43
N PHE A 484 -25.30 -13.09 12.55
CA PHE A 484 -25.42 -11.64 12.32
C PHE A 484 -26.35 -11.29 11.17
N GLY A 485 -26.76 -12.24 10.33
CA GLY A 485 -27.60 -11.97 9.16
C GLY A 485 -26.91 -11.13 8.07
N ILE A 486 -25.58 -11.07 8.12
CA ILE A 486 -24.73 -10.38 7.12
C ILE A 486 -24.51 -11.33 5.94
N ASP A 487 -24.39 -10.80 4.71
CA ASP A 487 -24.10 -11.66 3.56
C ASP A 487 -22.69 -12.29 3.67
N ALA A 488 -22.57 -13.53 3.19
CA ALA A 488 -21.33 -14.31 3.33
C ALA A 488 -20.10 -13.62 2.71
N ALA A 489 -20.27 -12.84 1.63
CA ALA A 489 -19.16 -12.13 1.01
C ALA A 489 -18.65 -10.99 1.91
N SER A 490 -19.55 -10.23 2.53
CA SER A 490 -19.22 -9.19 3.51
C SER A 490 -18.58 -9.78 4.77
N GLU A 491 -19.17 -10.84 5.32
CA GLU A 491 -18.62 -11.51 6.51
C GLU A 491 -17.21 -12.06 6.25
N ARG A 492 -17.02 -12.74 5.11
CA ARG A 492 -15.72 -13.26 4.70
C ARG A 492 -14.68 -12.14 4.55
N ARG A 493 -15.07 -10.97 4.04
CA ARG A 493 -14.17 -9.80 3.95
C ARG A 493 -13.73 -9.31 5.33
N LEU A 494 -14.65 -9.23 6.30
CA LEU A 494 -14.34 -8.82 7.67
C LEU A 494 -13.42 -9.82 8.36
N LEU A 495 -13.67 -11.11 8.20
CA LEU A 495 -12.83 -12.17 8.79
C LEU A 495 -11.42 -12.20 8.21
N ILE A 496 -11.27 -12.11 6.88
CA ILE A 496 -9.95 -12.02 6.23
C ILE A 496 -9.16 -10.83 6.78
N ARG A 497 -9.84 -9.70 7.04
CA ARG A 497 -9.20 -8.52 7.62
C ARG A 497 -8.72 -8.78 9.05
N SER A 498 -9.50 -9.51 9.85
CA SER A 498 -9.11 -9.88 11.20
C SER A 498 -7.87 -10.79 11.22
N LEU A 499 -7.75 -11.69 10.23
CA LEU A 499 -6.65 -12.65 10.12
C LEU A 499 -5.35 -12.07 9.53
N LYS A 500 -5.42 -11.05 8.67
CA LYS A 500 -4.26 -10.58 7.90
C LYS A 500 -3.57 -9.33 8.43
N TYR A 501 -4.28 -8.48 9.17
CA TYR A 501 -3.75 -7.17 9.53
C TYR A 501 -3.01 -7.20 10.88
N PRO A 502 -1.79 -6.63 10.96
CA PRO A 502 -1.05 -6.55 12.22
C PRO A 502 -1.85 -5.89 13.35
N GLY A 503 -1.72 -6.44 14.55
CA GLY A 503 -2.46 -5.97 15.73
C GLY A 503 -3.91 -6.46 15.79
N ARG A 504 -4.34 -7.32 14.86
CA ARG A 504 -5.63 -8.03 14.94
C ARG A 504 -5.39 -9.51 15.16
N ALA A 505 -6.36 -10.13 15.82
CA ALA A 505 -6.46 -11.58 15.94
C ALA A 505 -7.93 -11.98 15.84
N GLN A 506 -8.18 -13.20 15.39
CA GLN A 506 -9.50 -13.80 15.38
C GLN A 506 -9.47 -15.05 16.24
N TRP A 507 -10.40 -15.17 17.18
CA TRP A 507 -10.49 -16.27 18.13
C TRP A 507 -11.67 -17.16 17.79
N ALA A 508 -11.46 -18.48 17.83
CA ALA A 508 -12.49 -19.49 17.61
C ALA A 508 -12.68 -20.33 18.87
N VAL A 509 -13.93 -20.45 19.30
CA VAL A 509 -14.38 -21.39 20.33
C VAL A 509 -14.73 -22.70 19.64
N ARG A 510 -14.04 -23.77 20.00
CA ARG A 510 -14.20 -25.10 19.39
C ARG A 510 -14.76 -26.10 20.37
N LYS A 511 -15.70 -26.92 19.90
CA LYS A 511 -16.27 -28.05 20.64
C LYS A 511 -16.33 -29.25 19.73
N ALA A 512 -15.75 -30.38 20.16
CA ALA A 512 -15.62 -31.60 19.35
C ALA A 512 -15.07 -31.31 17.92
N GLY A 513 -14.08 -30.43 17.81
CA GLY A 513 -13.43 -30.06 16.54
C GLY A 513 -14.16 -29.01 15.69
N ARG A 514 -15.40 -28.65 16.00
CA ARG A 514 -16.20 -27.66 15.25
C ARG A 514 -16.19 -26.29 15.90
N ILE A 515 -16.28 -25.23 15.10
CA ILE A 515 -16.36 -23.85 15.59
C ILE A 515 -17.79 -23.55 16.03
N VAL A 516 -17.97 -23.31 17.32
CA VAL A 516 -19.26 -22.99 17.93
C VAL A 516 -19.39 -21.54 18.38
N GLY A 517 -18.31 -20.77 18.29
CA GLY A 517 -18.29 -19.36 18.65
C GLY A 517 -17.03 -18.67 18.14
N MET A 518 -17.06 -17.35 18.07
CA MET A 518 -15.91 -16.56 17.66
C MET A 518 -15.93 -15.15 18.22
N CYS A 519 -14.78 -14.49 18.24
CA CYS A 519 -14.68 -13.04 18.33
C CYS A 519 -13.39 -12.56 17.65
N GLY A 520 -13.41 -11.33 17.14
CA GLY A 520 -12.21 -10.63 16.71
C GLY A 520 -11.70 -9.71 17.81
N THR A 521 -10.39 -9.57 17.89
CA THR A 521 -9.73 -8.59 18.75
C THR A 521 -8.80 -7.73 17.94
N LYS A 522 -8.63 -6.49 18.39
CA LYS A 522 -7.71 -5.55 17.79
C LYS A 522 -7.02 -4.75 18.89
N LEU A 523 -5.72 -4.93 18.99
CA LEU A 523 -4.85 -4.22 19.90
C LEU A 523 -4.54 -2.84 19.34
N GLU A 524 -4.79 -1.84 20.17
CA GLU A 524 -4.39 -0.44 20.04
C GLU A 524 -3.44 -0.10 21.20
N ALA A 525 -2.87 1.11 21.22
CA ALA A 525 -1.77 1.44 22.13
C ALA A 525 -2.07 1.14 23.62
N ASP A 526 -3.25 1.52 24.11
CA ASP A 526 -3.71 1.28 25.48
C ASP A 526 -5.05 0.50 25.53
N GLU A 527 -5.66 0.17 24.39
CA GLU A 527 -6.98 -0.45 24.31
C GLU A 527 -7.00 -1.74 23.46
N CYS A 528 -7.88 -2.68 23.76
CA CYS A 528 -8.17 -3.85 22.93
C CYS A 528 -9.64 -3.85 22.56
N MET A 529 -9.93 -3.61 21.28
CA MET A 529 -11.28 -3.62 20.75
C MET A 529 -11.74 -5.05 20.47
N ILE A 530 -12.86 -5.47 21.06
CA ILE A 530 -13.55 -6.73 20.81
C ILE A 530 -14.68 -6.48 19.82
N TYR A 531 -14.76 -7.27 18.76
CA TYR A 531 -15.80 -7.16 17.74
C TYR A 531 -16.22 -8.53 17.23
N GLY A 532 -17.42 -8.62 16.62
CA GLY A 532 -17.90 -9.86 16.02
C GLY A 532 -18.01 -11.03 17.01
N LEU A 533 -18.26 -10.74 18.29
CA LEU A 533 -18.45 -11.76 19.31
C LEU A 533 -19.79 -12.48 19.09
N CYS A 534 -19.75 -13.80 18.90
CA CYS A 534 -20.94 -14.62 18.82
C CYS A 534 -20.71 -16.07 19.27
N ILE A 535 -21.79 -16.69 19.74
CA ILE A 535 -21.89 -18.12 20.02
C ILE A 535 -23.11 -18.66 19.26
N LEU A 536 -22.97 -19.85 18.67
CA LEU A 536 -24.05 -20.59 18.00
C LEU A 536 -25.31 -20.61 18.87
N PRO A 537 -26.51 -20.36 18.32
CA PRO A 537 -27.75 -20.34 19.11
C PRO A 537 -27.97 -21.58 19.99
N SER A 538 -27.64 -22.78 19.50
CA SER A 538 -27.74 -24.06 20.22
C SER A 538 -26.74 -24.23 21.37
N GLU A 539 -25.70 -23.40 21.42
CA GLU A 539 -24.63 -23.44 22.44
C GLU A 539 -24.67 -22.24 23.39
N ARG A 540 -25.69 -21.37 23.29
CA ARG A 540 -25.87 -20.21 24.18
C ARG A 540 -26.29 -20.62 25.58
N LYS A 541 -26.12 -19.69 26.54
CA LYS A 541 -26.44 -19.85 27.97
C LYS A 541 -25.62 -20.94 28.70
N LYS A 542 -24.50 -21.38 28.10
CA LYS A 542 -23.54 -22.34 28.69
C LYS A 542 -22.24 -21.69 29.19
N GLY A 543 -22.19 -20.35 29.30
CA GLY A 543 -20.99 -19.63 29.76
C GLY A 543 -19.87 -19.42 28.73
N TYR A 544 -19.94 -20.04 27.54
CA TYR A 544 -18.86 -19.98 26.52
C TYR A 544 -18.49 -18.57 26.06
N ALA A 545 -19.45 -17.64 26.02
CA ALA A 545 -19.17 -16.24 25.67
C ALA A 545 -18.36 -15.52 26.75
N SER A 546 -18.69 -15.76 28.02
CA SER A 546 -17.94 -15.21 29.16
C SER A 546 -16.52 -15.78 29.18
N GLU A 547 -16.36 -17.08 28.89
CA GLU A 547 -15.05 -17.72 28.83
C GLU A 547 -14.18 -17.15 27.71
N LEU A 548 -14.77 -16.90 26.55
CA LEU A 548 -14.10 -16.21 25.45
C LEU A 548 -13.65 -14.80 25.83
N ILE A 549 -14.49 -14.03 26.53
CA ILE A 549 -14.13 -12.70 27.04
C ILE A 549 -12.97 -12.79 28.05
N GLY A 550 -13.01 -13.75 28.98
CA GLY A 550 -11.94 -13.98 29.94
C GLY A 550 -10.61 -14.36 29.28
N PHE A 551 -10.65 -15.21 28.25
CA PHE A 551 -9.49 -15.53 27.44
C PHE A 551 -8.91 -14.29 26.76
N VAL A 552 -9.75 -13.46 26.14
CA VAL A 552 -9.34 -12.20 25.50
C VAL A 552 -8.75 -11.22 26.51
N ALA A 553 -9.30 -11.16 27.73
CA ALA A 553 -8.75 -10.33 28.81
C ALA A 553 -7.31 -10.76 29.16
N GLY A 554 -7.07 -12.06 29.31
CA GLY A 554 -5.73 -12.60 29.53
C GLY A 554 -4.78 -12.32 28.36
N TYR A 555 -5.27 -12.41 27.12
CA TYR A 555 -4.51 -12.03 25.93
C TYR A 555 -4.14 -10.54 25.94
N ALA A 556 -5.10 -9.66 26.22
CA ALA A 556 -4.88 -8.21 26.27
C ALA A 556 -3.92 -7.80 27.39
N ALA A 557 -4.05 -8.39 28.58
CA ALA A 557 -3.16 -8.16 29.71
C ALA A 557 -1.70 -8.52 29.39
N LYS A 558 -1.47 -9.65 28.72
CA LYS A 558 -0.12 -10.06 28.25
C LYS A 558 0.51 -9.07 27.25
N HIS A 559 -0.32 -8.29 26.55
CA HIS A 559 0.11 -7.27 25.60
C HIS A 559 0.18 -5.86 26.20
N GLY A 560 -0.01 -5.72 27.52
CA GLY A 560 0.12 -4.45 28.23
C GLY A 560 -1.03 -3.46 27.97
N VAL A 561 -2.17 -3.94 27.48
CA VAL A 561 -3.37 -3.15 27.25
C VAL A 561 -4.03 -2.79 28.59
N LYS A 562 -4.56 -1.57 28.72
CA LYS A 562 -5.20 -1.07 29.94
C LYS A 562 -6.72 -1.17 29.93
N SER A 563 -7.34 -1.22 28.75
CA SER A 563 -8.80 -1.25 28.60
C SER A 563 -9.23 -2.21 27.50
N LEU A 564 -10.20 -3.08 27.80
CA LEU A 564 -10.99 -3.80 26.80
C LEU A 564 -12.17 -2.93 26.41
N CYS A 565 -12.43 -2.79 25.11
CA CYS A 565 -13.53 -1.97 24.59
C CYS A 565 -14.40 -2.80 23.63
N LEU A 566 -15.71 -2.55 23.63
CA LEU A 566 -16.64 -3.12 22.65
C LEU A 566 -17.77 -2.14 22.38
N ASP A 567 -18.39 -2.26 21.20
CA ASP A 567 -19.58 -1.52 20.81
C ASP A 567 -20.74 -2.53 20.71
N VAL A 568 -21.88 -2.22 21.35
CA VAL A 568 -23.06 -3.09 21.39
C VAL A 568 -24.33 -2.30 21.11
N HIS A 569 -25.16 -2.84 20.23
CA HIS A 569 -26.47 -2.26 19.91
C HIS A 569 -27.34 -2.13 21.17
N THR A 570 -27.98 -0.98 21.39
CA THR A 570 -28.73 -0.70 22.63
C THR A 570 -29.92 -1.62 22.87
N SER A 571 -30.48 -2.21 21.81
CA SER A 571 -31.55 -3.20 21.89
C SER A 571 -31.08 -4.63 22.19
N ASN A 572 -29.77 -4.89 22.22
CA ASN A 572 -29.24 -6.23 22.48
C ASN A 572 -29.07 -6.47 23.99
N GLU A 573 -30.20 -6.57 24.70
CA GLU A 573 -30.24 -6.74 26.16
C GLU A 573 -29.45 -7.96 26.64
N ALA A 574 -29.47 -9.06 25.88
CA ALA A 574 -28.73 -10.27 26.21
C ALA A 574 -27.21 -10.04 26.20
N ALA A 575 -26.68 -9.35 25.17
CA ALA A 575 -25.26 -9.02 25.10
C ALA A 575 -24.87 -7.99 26.17
N ILE A 576 -25.70 -6.96 26.39
CA ILE A 576 -25.46 -5.96 27.44
C ILE A 576 -25.42 -6.62 28.82
N GLY A 577 -26.35 -7.54 29.10
CA GLY A 577 -26.37 -8.32 30.35
C GLY A 577 -25.12 -9.17 30.52
N LEU A 578 -24.68 -9.86 29.46
CA LEU A 578 -23.42 -10.61 29.44
C LEU A 578 -22.22 -9.71 29.75
N TYR A 579 -22.09 -8.57 29.07
CA TYR A 579 -20.95 -7.68 29.22
C TYR A 579 -20.91 -7.05 30.62
N ARG A 580 -22.05 -6.59 31.15
CA ARG A 580 -22.14 -6.11 32.54
C ARG A 580 -21.78 -7.21 33.54
N GLY A 581 -22.24 -8.44 33.30
CA GLY A 581 -21.87 -9.61 34.11
C GLY A 581 -20.36 -9.88 34.11
N CYS A 582 -19.69 -9.64 32.99
CA CYS A 582 -18.24 -9.75 32.86
C CYS A 582 -17.47 -8.54 33.44
N GLY A 583 -18.15 -7.47 33.87
CA GLY A 583 -17.52 -6.27 34.44
C GLY A 583 -17.41 -5.06 33.50
N PHE A 584 -17.98 -5.12 32.29
CA PHE A 584 -18.00 -3.96 31.39
C PHE A 584 -19.00 -2.90 31.85
N GLU A 585 -18.58 -1.64 31.77
CA GLU A 585 -19.41 -0.47 32.05
C GLU A 585 -19.65 0.36 30.81
N LYS A 586 -20.81 1.02 30.72
CA LYS A 586 -21.12 1.95 29.63
C LYS A 586 -20.22 3.18 29.75
N ARG A 587 -19.44 3.47 28.71
CA ARG A 587 -18.61 4.68 28.60
C ARG A 587 -19.30 5.78 27.82
N SER A 588 -19.91 5.44 26.69
CA SER A 588 -20.59 6.41 25.82
C SER A 588 -21.69 5.75 25.00
N GLU A 589 -22.48 6.58 24.30
CA GLU A 589 -23.54 6.15 23.40
C GLU A 589 -23.43 6.91 22.08
N THR A 590 -23.35 6.18 20.98
CA THR A 590 -23.33 6.73 19.62
C THR A 590 -24.68 6.47 18.98
N SER A 591 -25.31 7.52 18.43
CA SER A 591 -26.60 7.43 17.74
C SER A 591 -26.40 7.46 16.24
N TYR A 592 -27.15 6.61 15.53
CA TYR A 592 -27.13 6.46 14.09
C TYR A 592 -28.46 6.93 13.49
N TYR A 593 -28.40 7.89 12.58
CA TYR A 593 -29.58 8.48 11.92
C TYR A 593 -29.58 8.16 10.44
N GLY A 594 -30.58 7.42 9.99
CA GLY A 594 -30.72 6.99 8.59
C GLY A 594 -31.13 8.11 7.65
N PHE A 595 -30.52 8.16 6.48
CA PHE A 595 -30.92 9.07 5.40
C PHE A 595 -30.85 8.42 4.02
N THR A 596 -31.76 8.83 3.14
CA THR A 596 -31.69 8.52 1.71
C THR A 596 -31.16 9.71 0.94
N PHE A 597 -30.43 9.45 -0.15
CA PHE A 597 -29.88 10.53 -0.97
C PHE A 597 -31.00 11.38 -1.60
N GLY A 598 -32.18 10.80 -1.83
CA GLY A 598 -33.36 11.51 -2.30
C GLY A 598 -33.91 12.52 -1.28
N LYS A 599 -34.12 12.09 -0.02
CA LYS A 599 -34.56 12.97 1.09
C LYS A 599 -33.54 14.08 1.31
N LEU A 600 -32.25 13.74 1.34
CA LEU A 600 -31.19 14.71 1.54
C LEU A 600 -31.12 15.75 0.40
N ARG A 601 -31.27 15.35 -0.87
CA ARG A 601 -31.34 16.30 -1.99
C ARG A 601 -32.49 17.28 -1.85
N LYS A 602 -33.66 16.86 -1.34
CA LYS A 602 -34.81 17.76 -1.11
C LYS A 602 -34.50 18.77 -0.01
N ILE A 603 -33.88 18.32 1.10
CA ILE A 603 -33.45 19.19 2.20
C ILE A 603 -32.43 20.21 1.69
N LEU A 604 -31.32 19.75 1.10
CA LEU A 604 -30.24 20.61 0.63
C LEU A 604 -30.64 21.56 -0.52
N LYS A 605 -31.69 21.25 -1.28
CA LYS A 605 -32.29 22.19 -2.26
C LYS A 605 -33.07 23.32 -1.60
N LYS A 606 -33.81 23.02 -0.51
CA LYS A 606 -34.56 24.02 0.25
C LYS A 606 -33.64 24.92 1.10
N THR A 607 -32.44 24.43 1.44
CA THR A 607 -31.45 25.14 2.25
C THR A 607 -30.45 25.97 1.42
N SER A 608 -30.72 26.30 0.15
CA SER A 608 -29.81 27.18 -0.60
C SER A 608 -29.84 28.59 -0.01
N ILE A 609 -28.90 28.83 0.90
CA ILE A 609 -28.13 30.05 1.14
C ILE A 609 -28.98 31.33 0.98
N ARG A 610 -29.55 31.81 2.09
CA ARG A 610 -29.69 33.27 2.25
C ARG A 610 -28.28 33.78 2.49
N ASP A 611 -27.82 34.63 1.58
CA ASP A 611 -26.51 35.29 1.60
C ASP A 611 -26.23 36.01 2.93
#